data_AF-A0A392S0Y0-F1
#
_entry.id   AF-A0A392S0Y0-F1
#
_cell.length_a   1.000
_cell.length_b   1.000
_cell.length_c   1.000
_cell.angle_alpha   90.00
_cell.angle_beta   90.00
_cell.angle_gamma   90.00
#
_symmetry.space_group_name_H-M   'P 1'
#
loop_
_entity.id
_entity.type
_entity.pdbx_description
1 polymer ?
#
loop_
_entity_poly.entity_id
_entity_poly.type
_entity_poly.pdbx_seq_one_letter_code
_entity_poly.pdbx_strand_id
1 'polypeptide(L)'
;MRESVEREDVGKSRAASERRGGFIHNLDKVTTSFFVTNFPDDASTEDLWKLFVKYGRVGEVYIPKKLDIRGRRFGFVKFKEVKEVEM
;
A
#
# COMPACT_ATOMS: atom_id res chain seq x y z
N MET A 1 -3.72 9.85 37.26
CA MET A 1 -4.87 9.62 36.36
C MET A 1 -4.38 9.77 34.93
N ARG A 2 -4.39 8.65 34.19
CA ARG A 2 -4.12 8.46 32.74
C ARG A 2 -2.67 8.29 32.29
N GLU A 3 -2.29 7.02 32.32
CA GLU A 3 -1.25 6.31 31.58
C GLU A 3 -1.26 6.55 30.05
N SER A 4 -0.06 6.39 29.46
CA SER A 4 0.25 5.86 28.12
C SER A 4 -0.26 6.67 26.90
N VAL A 5 0.54 6.90 25.85
CA VAL A 5 1.12 5.89 24.95
C VAL A 5 2.43 6.43 24.38
N GLU A 6 3.54 5.81 24.78
CA GLU A 6 4.78 5.83 24.00
C GLU A 6 4.48 5.19 22.64
N ARG A 7 4.62 5.96 21.56
CA ARG A 7 4.50 5.42 20.20
C ARG A 7 5.81 4.71 19.88
N GLU A 8 5.83 3.41 20.14
CA GLU A 8 6.87 2.51 19.64
C GLU A 8 6.85 2.54 18.10
N ASP A 9 7.82 3.23 17.51
CA ASP A 9 8.12 3.12 16.09
C ASP A 9 8.78 1.74 15.87
N VAL A 10 7.93 0.73 15.69
CA VAL A 10 8.33 -0.65 15.37
C VAL A 10 9.30 -0.61 14.19
N GLY A 11 10.54 -1.02 14.50
CA GLY A 11 11.70 -0.80 13.67
C GLY A 11 11.61 -1.40 12.26
N LYS A 12 12.39 -0.79 11.38
CA LYS A 12 12.80 -1.40 10.13
C LYS A 12 14.32 -1.36 10.04
N SER A 13 14.94 -2.46 10.45
CA SER A 13 16.36 -2.76 10.27
C SER A 13 16.83 -2.35 8.88
N ARG A 14 17.89 -1.51 8.83
CA ARG A 14 18.44 -0.85 7.63
C ARG A 14 18.71 -1.82 6.46
N ALA A 15 19.08 -3.08 6.73
CA ALA A 15 19.32 -4.10 5.70
C ALA A 15 18.07 -4.55 4.91
N ALA A 16 16.86 -4.45 5.48
CA ALA A 16 15.62 -4.78 4.78
C ALA A 16 15.17 -3.65 3.82
N SER A 17 15.69 -2.45 4.01
CA SER A 17 15.38 -1.27 3.19
C SER A 17 16.07 -1.33 1.83
N GLU A 18 17.34 -1.77 1.79
CA GLU A 18 18.11 -1.86 0.54
C GLU A 18 17.58 -2.97 -0.39
N ARG A 19 17.27 -4.15 0.16
CA ARG A 19 16.65 -5.23 -0.62
C ARG A 19 15.27 -4.82 -1.15
N ARG A 20 14.43 -4.20 -0.31
CA ARG A 20 13.14 -3.66 -0.76
C ARG A 20 13.29 -2.60 -1.84
N GLY A 21 14.32 -1.75 -1.77
CA GLY A 21 14.60 -0.75 -2.80
C GLY A 21 14.79 -1.37 -4.18
N GLY A 22 15.61 -2.42 -4.29
CA GLY A 22 15.83 -3.12 -5.56
C GLY A 22 14.59 -3.83 -6.10
N PHE A 23 13.85 -4.55 -5.23
CA PHE A 23 12.62 -5.24 -5.64
C PHE A 23 11.52 -4.27 -6.07
N ILE A 24 11.31 -3.19 -5.32
CA ILE A 24 10.31 -2.17 -5.65
C ILE A 24 10.70 -1.42 -6.92
N HIS A 25 11.98 -1.06 -7.09
CA HIS A 25 12.44 -0.39 -8.30
C HIS A 25 12.24 -1.23 -9.57
N ASN A 26 12.43 -2.55 -9.47
CA ASN A 26 12.13 -3.44 -10.59
C ASN A 26 10.63 -3.61 -10.81
N LEU A 27 9.83 -3.64 -9.73
CA LEU A 27 8.37 -3.72 -9.82
C LEU A 27 7.80 -2.48 -10.51
N ASP A 28 8.30 -1.28 -10.20
CA ASP A 28 7.86 -0.02 -10.80
C ASP A 28 8.08 0.03 -12.32
N LYS A 29 9.07 -0.70 -12.85
CA LYS A 29 9.32 -0.77 -14.31
C LYS A 29 8.35 -1.67 -15.05
N VAL A 30 7.75 -2.64 -14.35
CA VAL A 30 6.90 -3.69 -14.95
C VAL A 30 5.47 -3.65 -14.44
N THR A 31 5.11 -2.64 -13.65
CA THR A 31 3.77 -2.49 -13.07
C THR A 31 3.22 -1.09 -13.25
N THR A 32 1.90 -1.01 -13.36
CA THR A 32 1.17 0.26 -13.32
C THR A 32 0.70 0.51 -11.89
N SER A 33 1.06 1.67 -11.33
CA SER A 33 0.67 2.08 -9.98
C SER A 33 -0.63 2.90 -10.02
N PHE A 34 -1.62 2.51 -9.22
CA PHE A 34 -2.89 3.20 -9.06
C PHE A 34 -2.98 3.82 -7.67
N PHE A 35 -3.45 5.06 -7.63
CA PHE A 35 -3.74 5.77 -6.39
C PHE A 35 -5.17 5.46 -5.95
N VAL A 36 -5.31 4.94 -4.73
CA VAL A 36 -6.59 4.53 -4.15
C VAL A 36 -6.87 5.40 -2.93
N THR A 37 -8.07 5.98 -2.87
CA THR A 37 -8.52 6.80 -1.72
C THR A 37 -9.94 6.41 -1.34
N ASN A 38 -10.46 7.02 -0.29
CA ASN A 38 -11.87 6.91 0.09
C ASN A 38 -12.29 5.48 0.43
N PHE A 39 -11.37 4.72 1.05
CA PHE A 39 -11.65 3.42 1.64
C PHE A 39 -11.71 3.56 3.18
N PRO A 40 -12.35 2.60 3.89
CA PRO A 40 -12.48 2.65 5.35
C PRO A 40 -11.13 2.74 6.08
N ASP A 41 -11.07 3.46 7.20
CA ASP A 41 -9.82 3.63 7.95
C ASP A 41 -9.30 2.31 8.57
N ASP A 42 -10.20 1.35 8.77
CA ASP A 42 -9.92 -0.02 9.20
C ASP A 42 -9.50 -0.96 8.06
N ALA A 43 -9.59 -0.52 6.79
CA ALA A 43 -9.22 -1.35 5.67
C ALA A 43 -7.73 -1.72 5.72
N SER A 44 -7.47 -3.01 5.58
CA SER A 44 -6.13 -3.56 5.54
C SER A 44 -5.61 -3.67 4.11
N THR A 45 -4.29 -3.88 4.01
CA THR A 45 -3.61 -4.19 2.76
C THR A 45 -4.20 -5.43 2.07
N GLU A 46 -4.66 -6.42 2.85
CA GLU A 46 -5.30 -7.63 2.34
C GLU A 46 -6.70 -7.37 1.76
N ASP A 47 -7.46 -6.46 2.37
CA ASP A 47 -8.81 -6.13 1.90
C ASP A 47 -8.74 -5.45 0.54
N LEU A 48 -7.83 -4.48 0.39
CA LEU A 48 -7.55 -3.85 -0.90
C LEU A 48 -7.04 -4.89 -1.90
N TRP A 49 -6.13 -5.79 -1.50
CA TRP A 49 -5.65 -6.85 -2.40
C TRP A 49 -6.78 -7.72 -2.94
N LYS A 50 -7.65 -8.22 -2.06
CA LYS A 50 -8.82 -9.05 -2.42
C LYS A 50 -9.81 -8.28 -3.30
N LEU A 51 -10.01 -7.00 -3.04
CA LEU A 51 -10.87 -6.16 -3.85
C LEU A 51 -10.31 -5.97 -5.27
N PHE A 52 -8.99 -5.79 -5.39
CA PHE A 52 -8.33 -5.45 -6.63
C PHE A 52 -7.91 -6.64 -7.50
N VAL A 53 -7.78 -7.84 -6.93
CA VAL A 53 -7.39 -9.05 -7.67
C VAL A 53 -8.35 -9.42 -8.82
N LYS A 54 -9.61 -9.00 -8.73
CA LYS A 54 -10.60 -9.23 -9.80
C LYS A 54 -10.34 -8.40 -11.07
N TYR A 55 -9.64 -7.27 -10.95
CA TYR A 55 -9.31 -6.38 -12.07
C TYR A 55 -7.98 -6.76 -12.74
N GLY A 56 -7.17 -7.59 -12.11
CA GLY A 56 -5.88 -7.98 -12.66
C GLY A 56 -4.91 -8.55 -11.63
N ARG A 57 -3.67 -8.79 -12.06
CA ARG A 57 -2.64 -9.34 -11.21
C ARG A 57 -2.03 -8.24 -10.34
N VAL A 58 -2.50 -8.13 -9.10
CA VAL A 58 -1.92 -7.25 -8.08
C VAL A 58 -0.50 -7.71 -7.77
N GLY A 59 0.45 -6.79 -7.84
CA GLY A 59 1.86 -6.98 -7.53
C GLY A 59 2.22 -6.53 -6.12
N GLU A 60 1.75 -5.33 -5.73
CA GLU A 60 2.03 -4.75 -4.42
C GLU A 60 0.87 -3.84 -4.01
N VAL A 61 0.50 -3.88 -2.74
CA VAL A 61 -0.42 -2.93 -2.12
C VAL A 61 0.32 -2.25 -0.98
N TYR A 62 0.25 -0.92 -0.93
CA TYR A 62 0.94 -0.12 0.08
C TYR A 62 0.00 0.94 0.63
N ILE A 63 -0.23 0.92 1.95
CA ILE A 63 -0.98 1.94 2.67
C ILE A 63 0.01 2.67 3.59
N PRO A 64 0.39 3.92 3.26
CA PRO A 64 1.20 4.75 4.15
C PRO A 64 0.51 4.93 5.52
N LYS A 65 1.30 4.99 6.59
CA LYS A 65 0.81 5.40 7.92
C LYS A 65 0.43 6.89 7.97
N LYS A 66 0.90 7.68 7.01
CA LYS A 66 0.63 9.12 6.92
C LYS A 66 -0.76 9.36 6.31
N LEU A 67 -1.47 10.33 6.87
CA LEU A 67 -2.74 10.80 6.33
C LEU A 67 -2.51 11.90 5.28
N ASP A 68 -3.44 12.00 4.33
CA ASP A 68 -3.48 13.10 3.37
C ASP A 68 -3.76 14.45 4.08
N ILE A 69 -3.61 15.58 3.38
CA ILE A 69 -3.91 16.93 3.90
C ILE A 69 -5.33 17.06 4.48
N ARG A 70 -6.26 16.21 4.01
CA ARG A 70 -7.65 16.14 4.49
C ARG A 70 -7.88 15.13 5.61
N GLY A 71 -6.82 14.57 6.19
CA GLY A 71 -6.91 13.57 7.27
C GLY A 71 -7.42 12.20 6.83
N ARG A 72 -7.43 11.90 5.53
CA ARG A 72 -7.94 10.64 4.98
C ARG A 72 -6.82 9.64 4.73
N ARG A 73 -7.11 8.35 4.89
CA ARG A 73 -6.23 7.29 4.39
C ARG A 73 -6.22 7.24 2.87
N PHE A 74 -5.07 6.87 2.34
CA PHE A 74 -4.84 6.61 0.92
C PHE A 74 -3.88 5.44 0.78
N GLY A 75 -3.85 4.84 -0.39
CA GLY A 75 -3.01 3.69 -0.68
C GLY A 75 -2.61 3.65 -2.14
N PHE A 76 -1.65 2.80 -2.44
CA PHE A 76 -1.17 2.54 -3.78
C PHE A 76 -1.30 1.05 -4.08
N VAL A 77 -1.82 0.74 -5.26
CA VAL A 77 -1.97 -0.62 -5.75
C VAL A 77 -1.22 -0.72 -7.07
N LYS A 78 -0.23 -1.61 -7.13
CA LYS A 78 0.54 -1.87 -8.33
C LYS A 78 0.04 -3.11 -9.01
N PHE A 79 -0.22 -3.04 -10.31
CA PHE A 79 -0.65 -4.18 -11.12
C PHE A 79 0.44 -4.58 -12.10
N LYS A 80 0.79 -5.87 -12.15
CA LYS A 80 1.68 -6.45 -13.16
C LYS A 80 1.00 -6.61 -14.51
N GLU A 81 -0.30 -6.85 -14.47
CA GLU A 81 -1.11 -7.07 -15.65
C GLU A 81 -2.51 -6.56 -15.32
N VAL A 82 -2.89 -5.46 -15.97
CA VAL A 82 -4.23 -4.92 -15.87
C VAL A 82 -5.02 -5.58 -16.97
N LYS A 83 -6.03 -6.38 -16.61
CA LYS A 83 -7.03 -6.76 -17.61
C LYS A 83 -7.88 -5.53 -17.82
N GLU A 84 -8.01 -5.08 -19.07
CA GLU A 84 -8.95 -4.04 -19.40
C GLU A 84 -10.34 -4.53 -19.00
N VAL A 85 -10.87 -3.96 -17.92
CA VAL A 85 -12.24 -4.21 -17.48
C VAL A 85 -13.03 -3.04 -18.02
N GLU A 86 -13.69 -3.26 -19.16
CA GLU A 86 -14.74 -2.35 -19.63
C GLU A 86 -15.83 -2.34 -18.54
N MET A 87 -16.08 -1.16 -17.96
CA MET A 87 -17.18 -0.91 -17.01
C MET A 87 -18.39 -0.37 -17.76
#